data_AF-A0A3D3ZCQ2-F1
#
_entry.id   AF-A0A3D3ZCQ2-F1
#
_cell.length_a   1.000
_cell.length_b   1.000
_cell.length_c   1.000
_cell.angle_alpha   90.00
_cell.angle_beta   90.00
_cell.angle_gamma   90.00
#
_symmetry.space_group_name_H-M   'P 1'
#
loop_
_entity.id
_entity.type
_entity.pdbx_description
1 polymer ?
#
loop_
_entity_poly.entity_id
_entity_poly.type
_entity_poly.pdbx_seq_one_letter_code
_entity_poly.pdbx_strand_id
1 'polypeptide(L)'
;ITSGMRRCNETLALLFGDVPYEVVRDFREIDFGAFEMKSYEMLRDDPAYQAWLSRDPEISPPPGGESGAEMTRRVLAAYKAVEGRKENTVIVTHGGVIAAIMASLFPEEGKNRYRWQPKPGEGYAITGGAYSAIP
;
A
#
# COMPACT_ATOMS: atom_id res chain seq x y z
N ILE A 1 -11.34 4.82 -7.04
CA ILE A 1 -9.93 4.70 -7.51
C ILE A 1 -9.41 3.31 -7.17
N THR A 2 -8.61 2.69 -8.04
CA THR A 2 -7.89 1.44 -7.73
C THR A 2 -6.41 1.53 -8.08
N SER A 3 -5.60 0.61 -7.55
CA SER A 3 -4.19 0.43 -7.97
C SER A 3 -4.02 -0.12 -9.40
N GLY A 4 -5.12 -0.58 -10.01
CA GLY A 4 -5.12 -1.29 -11.29
C GLY A 4 -4.66 -2.75 -11.22
N MET A 5 -4.25 -3.26 -10.07
CA MET A 5 -3.96 -4.69 -9.91
C MET A 5 -5.27 -5.48 -9.85
N ARG A 6 -5.27 -6.69 -10.42
CA ARG A 6 -6.48 -7.52 -10.56
C ARG A 6 -7.27 -7.63 -9.26
N ARG A 7 -6.58 -7.95 -8.15
CA ARG A 7 -7.20 -8.05 -6.81
C ARG A 7 -7.94 -6.79 -6.36
N CYS A 8 -7.43 -5.59 -6.66
CA CYS A 8 -8.11 -4.34 -6.30
C CYS A 8 -9.30 -4.04 -7.21
N ASN A 9 -9.20 -4.35 -8.51
CA ASN A 9 -10.29 -4.16 -9.45
C ASN A 9 -11.44 -5.14 -9.15
N GLU A 10 -11.12 -6.40 -8.86
CA GLU A 10 -12.11 -7.41 -8.45
C GLU A 10 -12.79 -7.02 -7.14
N THR A 11 -12.05 -6.55 -6.13
CA THR A 11 -12.64 -6.03 -4.88
C THR A 11 -13.56 -4.83 -5.14
N LEU A 12 -13.15 -3.87 -5.98
CA LEU A 12 -14.03 -2.74 -6.34
C LEU A 12 -15.32 -3.23 -6.98
N ALA A 13 -15.24 -4.15 -7.93
CA ALA A 13 -16.39 -4.71 -8.64
C ALA A 13 -17.34 -5.46 -7.68
N LEU A 14 -16.81 -6.17 -6.67
CA LEU A 14 -17.63 -6.81 -5.64
C LEU A 14 -18.37 -5.81 -4.75
N LEU A 15 -17.75 -4.67 -4.44
CA LEU A 15 -18.32 -3.66 -3.54
C LEU A 15 -19.34 -2.75 -4.23
N PHE A 16 -19.09 -2.39 -5.49
CA PHE A 16 -19.83 -1.34 -6.19
C PHE A 16 -20.46 -1.79 -7.51
N GLY A 17 -20.19 -3.02 -7.97
CA GLY A 17 -20.61 -3.48 -9.29
C GLY A 17 -19.76 -2.91 -10.43
N ASP A 18 -20.30 -2.94 -11.64
CA ASP A 18 -19.67 -2.38 -12.83
C ASP A 18 -19.88 -0.86 -12.89
N VAL A 19 -19.01 -0.14 -12.18
CA VAL A 19 -19.00 1.32 -12.13
C VAL A 19 -17.73 1.87 -12.78
N PRO A 20 -17.78 3.05 -13.43
CA PRO A 20 -16.57 3.72 -13.90
C PRO A 20 -15.61 4.00 -12.74
N TYR A 21 -14.32 3.73 -12.95
CA TYR A 21 -13.29 4.03 -11.96
C TYR A 21 -11.97 4.43 -12.60
N GLU A 22 -11.19 5.21 -11.87
CA GLU A 22 -9.83 5.60 -12.24
C GLU A 22 -8.80 4.60 -11.69
N VAL A 23 -7.81 4.27 -12.53
CA VAL A 23 -6.62 3.51 -12.13
C VAL A 23 -5.48 4.47 -11.85
N VAL A 24 -4.97 4.44 -10.63
CA VAL A 24 -3.78 5.18 -10.21
C VAL A 24 -2.71 4.17 -9.84
N ARG A 25 -1.73 3.97 -10.74
CA ARG A 25 -0.67 2.95 -10.57
C ARG A 25 0.21 3.22 -9.36
N ASP A 26 0.30 4.47 -8.92
CA ASP A 26 1.05 4.87 -7.73
C ASP A 26 0.42 4.38 -6.41
N PHE A 27 -0.74 3.74 -6.47
CA PHE A 27 -1.28 2.95 -5.36
C PHE A 27 -1.00 1.45 -5.49
N ARG A 28 -0.08 1.00 -6.35
CA ARG A 28 0.35 -0.41 -6.33
C ARG A 28 1.13 -0.73 -5.06
N GLU A 29 1.00 -1.99 -4.62
CA GLU A 29 1.79 -2.53 -3.52
C GLU A 29 3.28 -2.43 -3.82
N ILE A 30 4.09 -2.53 -2.77
CA ILE A 30 5.54 -2.50 -2.88
C ILE A 30 6.04 -3.50 -3.94
N ASP A 31 6.89 -3.03 -4.84
CA ASP A 31 7.55 -3.87 -5.85
C ASP A 31 8.69 -4.68 -5.21
N PHE A 32 8.50 -5.99 -5.08
CA PHE A 32 9.51 -6.90 -4.54
C PHE A 32 10.60 -7.29 -5.57
N GLY A 33 10.53 -6.78 -6.80
CA GLY A 33 11.53 -7.02 -7.84
C GLY A 33 11.79 -8.50 -8.07
N ALA A 34 13.06 -8.91 -7.98
CA ALA A 34 13.49 -10.29 -8.18
C ALA A 34 12.89 -11.31 -7.18
N PHE A 35 12.25 -10.84 -6.12
CA PHE A 35 11.59 -11.66 -5.10
C PHE A 35 10.07 -11.81 -5.31
N GLU A 36 9.50 -11.12 -6.31
CA GLU A 36 8.09 -11.26 -6.67
C GLU A 36 7.70 -12.72 -6.95
N MET A 37 6.46 -13.05 -6.59
CA MET A 37 5.85 -14.38 -6.79
C MET A 37 6.62 -15.56 -6.16
N LYS A 38 7.53 -15.29 -5.22
CA LYS A 38 8.26 -16.33 -4.47
C LYS A 38 7.84 -16.28 -2.99
N SER A 39 7.67 -17.46 -2.39
CA SER A 39 7.43 -17.55 -0.96
C SER A 39 8.73 -17.39 -0.17
N TYR A 40 8.62 -17.12 1.14
CA TYR A 40 9.77 -17.15 2.04
C TYR A 40 10.56 -18.47 1.93
N GLU A 41 9.87 -19.61 1.88
CA GLU A 41 10.50 -20.94 1.76
C GLU A 41 11.35 -21.09 0.49
N MET A 42 10.93 -20.44 -0.60
CA MET A 42 11.70 -20.45 -1.87
C MET A 42 12.94 -19.55 -1.81
N LEU A 43 12.94 -18.53 -0.94
CA LEU A 43 13.94 -17.49 -0.89
C LEU A 43 14.91 -17.62 0.29
N ARG A 44 14.56 -18.39 1.33
CA ARG A 44 15.33 -18.41 2.59
C ARG A 44 16.80 -18.79 2.41
N ASP A 45 17.16 -19.57 1.40
CA ASP A 45 18.54 -19.98 1.14
C ASP A 45 19.20 -19.15 0.01
N ASP A 46 18.48 -18.18 -0.58
CA ASP A 46 19.00 -17.27 -1.62
C ASP A 46 19.92 -16.21 -0.98
N PRO A 47 21.21 -16.14 -1.38
CA PRO A 47 22.13 -15.13 -0.84
C PRO A 47 21.68 -13.68 -1.04
N ALA A 48 21.00 -13.38 -2.15
CA ALA A 48 20.49 -12.03 -2.40
C ALA A 48 19.34 -11.68 -1.45
N TYR A 49 18.48 -12.66 -1.15
CA TYR A 49 17.39 -12.47 -0.19
C TYR A 49 17.92 -12.30 1.24
N GLN A 50 18.90 -13.11 1.66
CA GLN A 50 19.55 -12.97 2.97
C GLN A 50 20.28 -11.62 3.10
N ALA A 51 20.98 -11.20 2.05
CA ALA A 51 21.62 -9.89 2.02
C ALA A 51 20.60 -8.76 2.17
N TRP A 52 19.44 -8.86 1.51
CA TRP A 52 18.36 -7.89 1.64
C TRP A 52 17.75 -7.89 3.05
N LEU A 53 17.45 -9.06 3.62
CA LEU A 53 16.92 -9.19 5.00
C LEU A 53 17.87 -8.62 6.07
N SER A 54 19.18 -8.67 5.84
CA SER A 54 20.18 -8.10 6.77
C SER A 54 20.24 -6.57 6.77
N ARG A 55 19.54 -5.90 5.85
CA ARG A 55 19.54 -4.45 5.69
C ARG A 55 18.20 -3.85 6.09
N ASP A 56 18.18 -2.54 6.30
CA ASP A 56 16.94 -1.82 6.54
C ASP A 56 16.09 -1.77 5.25
N PRO A 57 14.91 -2.43 5.21
CA PRO A 57 14.05 -2.45 4.03
C PRO A 57 13.43 -1.08 3.72
N GLU A 58 13.45 -0.13 4.65
CA GLU A 58 12.99 1.24 4.37
C GLU A 58 13.93 1.97 3.40
N ILE A 59 15.21 1.61 3.39
CA ILE A 59 16.25 2.32 2.63
C ILE A 59 16.86 1.41 1.55
N SER A 60 16.88 0.10 1.78
CA SER A 60 17.52 -0.87 0.88
C SER A 60 16.45 -1.62 0.06
N PRO A 61 16.29 -1.31 -1.24
CA PRO A 61 15.35 -2.03 -2.09
C PRO A 61 15.82 -3.47 -2.35
N PRO A 62 14.90 -4.41 -2.59
CA PRO A 62 15.26 -5.69 -3.18
C PRO A 62 15.76 -5.49 -4.62
N PRO A 63 16.51 -6.44 -5.20
CA PRO A 63 17.04 -6.30 -6.55
C PRO A 63 15.93 -6.06 -7.58
N GLY A 64 15.95 -4.90 -8.24
CA GLY A 64 14.96 -4.52 -9.25
C GLY A 64 13.57 -4.16 -8.71
N GLY A 65 13.41 -4.01 -7.38
CA GLY A 65 12.18 -3.54 -6.76
C GLY A 65 12.34 -2.13 -6.16
N GLU A 66 11.50 -1.80 -5.18
CA GLU A 66 11.54 -0.52 -4.48
C GLU A 66 11.70 -0.68 -2.97
N SER A 67 12.27 0.33 -2.32
CA SER A 67 12.39 0.43 -0.87
C SER A 67 11.10 0.93 -0.23
N GLY A 68 10.96 0.72 1.08
CA GLY A 68 9.83 1.25 1.84
C GLY A 68 9.69 2.78 1.74
N ALA A 69 10.80 3.52 1.71
CA ALA A 69 10.79 4.97 1.55
C ALA A 69 10.38 5.41 0.12
N GLU A 70 10.79 4.68 -0.91
CA GLU A 70 10.40 4.95 -2.30
C GLU A 70 8.89 4.72 -2.49
N MET A 71 8.38 3.58 -2.04
CA MET A 71 6.95 3.28 -2.04
C MET A 71 6.16 4.37 -1.29
N THR A 72 6.60 4.73 -0.08
CA THR A 72 5.94 5.76 0.74
C THR A 72 5.89 7.09 0.02
N ARG A 73 7.00 7.55 -0.57
CA ARG A 73 7.06 8.82 -1.32
C ARG A 73 6.07 8.81 -2.50
N ARG A 74 6.07 7.73 -3.29
CA ARG A 74 5.16 7.55 -4.43
C ARG A 74 3.69 7.59 -4.00
N VAL A 75 3.35 6.82 -2.96
CA VAL A 75 1.99 6.71 -2.43
C VAL A 75 1.50 8.05 -1.88
N LEU A 76 2.31 8.76 -1.09
CA LEU A 76 1.89 10.04 -0.50
C LEU A 76 1.74 11.15 -1.54
N ALA A 77 2.57 11.15 -2.59
CA ALA A 77 2.39 12.07 -3.71
C ALA A 77 1.05 11.83 -4.42
N ALA A 78 0.69 10.56 -4.69
CA ALA A 78 -0.59 10.20 -5.29
C ALA A 78 -1.77 10.51 -4.36
N TYR A 79 -1.65 10.22 -3.07
CA TYR A 79 -2.67 10.55 -2.07
C TYR A 79 -2.95 12.05 -2.03
N LYS A 80 -1.89 12.88 -1.96
CA LYS A 80 -2.04 14.34 -1.96
C LYS A 80 -2.73 14.87 -3.22
N ALA A 81 -2.48 14.27 -4.37
CA ALA A 81 -3.16 14.62 -5.62
C ALA A 81 -4.65 14.26 -5.59
N VAL A 82 -5.03 13.15 -4.94
CA VAL A 82 -6.44 12.76 -4.72
C VAL A 82 -7.11 13.68 -3.71
N GLU A 83 -6.48 13.92 -2.56
CA GLU A 83 -6.98 14.80 -1.50
C GLU A 83 -7.23 16.22 -2.02
N GLY A 84 -6.34 16.73 -2.88
CA GLY A 84 -6.46 18.04 -3.51
C GLY A 84 -7.73 18.22 -4.37
N ARG A 85 -8.39 17.13 -4.78
CA ARG A 85 -9.66 17.18 -5.53
C ARG A 85 -10.84 17.58 -4.64
N LYS A 86 -10.73 17.40 -3.31
CA LYS A 86 -11.78 17.71 -2.33
C LYS A 86 -13.10 16.97 -2.60
N GLU A 87 -13.00 15.72 -3.05
CA GLU A 87 -14.12 14.83 -3.37
C GLU A 87 -14.12 13.61 -2.45
N ASN A 88 -15.32 13.12 -2.10
CA ASN A 88 -15.46 11.85 -1.40
C ASN A 88 -14.94 10.72 -2.30
N THR A 89 -13.85 10.08 -1.87
CA THR A 89 -13.11 9.13 -2.72
C THR A 89 -12.91 7.80 -2.00
N VAL A 90 -13.29 6.71 -2.68
CA VAL A 90 -12.89 5.35 -2.28
C VAL A 90 -11.62 4.96 -3.03
N ILE A 91 -10.59 4.52 -2.29
CA ILE A 91 -9.33 4.02 -2.83
C ILE A 91 -9.21 2.54 -2.46
N VAL A 92 -9.37 1.65 -3.45
CA VAL A 92 -9.17 0.20 -3.25
C VAL A 92 -7.72 -0.16 -3.59
N THR A 93 -6.95 -0.50 -2.56
CA THR A 93 -5.50 -0.70 -2.65
C THR A 93 -5.01 -1.83 -1.73
N HIS A 94 -3.76 -1.78 -1.27
CA HIS A 94 -3.06 -2.85 -0.57
C HIS A 94 -2.62 -2.42 0.83
N GLY A 95 -2.29 -3.39 1.67
CA GLY A 95 -1.99 -3.15 3.08
C GLY A 95 -0.79 -2.22 3.31
N GLY A 96 0.29 -2.38 2.53
CA GLY A 96 1.47 -1.51 2.66
C GLY A 96 1.18 -0.05 2.28
N VAL A 97 0.33 0.13 1.26
CA VAL A 97 -0.13 1.45 0.78
C VAL A 97 -1.04 2.13 1.81
N ILE A 98 -2.03 1.40 2.35
CA ILE A 98 -2.92 1.91 3.41
C ILE A 98 -2.08 2.31 4.62
N ALA A 99 -1.15 1.45 5.05
CA ALA A 99 -0.29 1.72 6.19
C ALA A 99 0.57 2.99 6.02
N ALA A 100 1.13 3.21 4.83
CA ALA A 100 1.91 4.40 4.53
C ALA A 100 1.08 5.69 4.62
N ILE A 101 -0.14 5.67 4.09
CA ILE A 101 -1.06 6.82 4.16
C ILE A 101 -1.43 7.10 5.62
N MET A 102 -1.89 6.09 6.35
CA MET A 102 -2.35 6.27 7.74
C MET A 102 -1.21 6.73 8.67
N ALA A 103 0.00 6.17 8.52
CA ALA A 103 1.16 6.61 9.29
C ALA A 103 1.54 8.07 9.01
N SER A 104 1.34 8.55 7.79
CA SER A 104 1.61 9.96 7.43
C SER A 104 0.54 10.92 7.94
N LEU A 105 -0.72 10.49 8.02
CA LEU A 105 -1.84 11.34 8.41
C LEU A 105 -1.99 11.44 9.93
N PHE A 106 -1.65 10.37 10.65
CA PHE A 106 -1.85 10.25 12.10
C PHE A 106 -0.53 9.89 12.82
N PRO A 107 0.53 10.72 12.70
CA PRO A 107 1.83 10.44 13.33
C PRO A 107 1.76 10.38 14.86
N GLU A 108 0.81 11.09 15.47
CA GLU A 108 0.58 11.14 16.92
C GLU A 108 0.17 9.80 17.54
N GLU A 109 -0.37 8.88 16.74
CA GLU A 109 -0.74 7.54 17.18
C GLU A 109 0.48 6.67 17.53
N GLY A 110 1.68 7.05 17.08
CA GLY A 110 2.92 6.31 17.35
C GLY A 110 2.90 4.86 16.84
N LYS A 111 1.97 4.53 15.93
CA LYS A 111 1.84 3.21 15.32
C LYS A 111 2.85 3.06 14.18
N ASN A 112 3.54 1.92 14.16
CA ASN A 112 4.36 1.54 13.01
C ASN A 112 3.47 1.03 11.86
N ARG A 113 4.06 0.87 10.67
CA ARG A 113 3.35 0.43 9.46
C ARG A 113 2.60 -0.90 9.62
N TYR A 114 3.15 -1.85 10.37
CA TYR A 114 2.50 -3.14 10.62
C TYR A 114 1.23 -3.02 11.46
N ARG A 115 1.16 -2.03 12.36
CA ARG A 115 -0.05 -1.74 13.15
C ARG A 115 -1.11 -0.99 12.37
N TRP A 116 -0.73 -0.29 11.31
CA TRP A 116 -1.68 0.38 10.40
C TRP A 116 -2.18 -0.51 9.27
N GLN A 117 -1.56 -1.67 9.07
CA GLN A 117 -1.98 -2.58 8.01
C GLN A 117 -3.31 -3.26 8.41
N PRO A 118 -4.40 -3.03 7.66
CA PRO A 118 -5.67 -3.69 7.94
C PRO A 118 -5.62 -5.16 7.49
N LYS A 119 -6.58 -5.97 7.95
CA LYS A 119 -6.75 -7.33 7.43
C LYS A 119 -7.30 -7.29 5.99
N PRO A 120 -7.18 -8.37 5.20
CA PRO A 120 -7.83 -8.46 3.91
C PRO A 120 -9.34 -8.21 4.01
N GLY A 121 -9.85 -7.32 3.15
CA GLY A 121 -11.24 -6.87 3.18
C GLY A 121 -11.42 -5.54 3.90
N GLU A 122 -10.67 -5.30 4.97
CA GLU A 122 -10.82 -4.15 5.87
C GLU A 122 -10.07 -2.90 5.40
N GLY A 123 -10.42 -1.74 5.96
CA GLY A 123 -9.76 -0.47 5.66
C GLY A 123 -10.06 0.64 6.67
N TYR A 124 -9.91 1.89 6.22
CA TYR A 124 -10.21 3.07 7.04
C TYR A 124 -11.06 4.08 6.26
N ALA A 125 -11.97 4.75 6.96
CA ALA A 125 -12.60 5.98 6.52
C ALA A 125 -11.91 7.18 7.20
N ILE A 126 -11.60 8.24 6.45
CA ILE A 126 -10.96 9.45 6.97
C ILE A 126 -11.92 10.62 6.74
N THR A 127 -12.30 11.31 7.82
CA THR A 127 -13.25 12.42 7.78
C THR A 127 -12.86 13.46 8.82
N GLY A 128 -12.75 14.73 8.41
CA GLY A 128 -12.56 15.86 9.34
C GLY A 128 -11.30 15.77 10.21
N GLY A 129 -10.23 15.17 9.69
CA GLY A 129 -8.98 14.97 10.45
C GLY A 129 -9.03 13.82 11.45
N ALA A 130 -10.05 12.97 11.40
CA ALA A 130 -10.15 11.75 12.19
C ALA A 130 -10.29 10.53 11.27
N TYR A 131 -10.09 9.33 11.82
CA TYR A 131 -10.32 8.08 11.10
C TYR A 131 -11.20 7.11 11.90
N SER A 132 -11.85 6.20 11.17
CA SER A 132 -12.51 5.01 11.72
C SER A 132 -12.14 3.78 10.90
N ALA A 133 -12.03 2.62 11.55
CA ALA A 133 -11.89 1.36 10.83
C ALA A 133 -13.20 1.01 10.11
N ILE A 134 -13.10 0.44 8.91
CA ILE A 134 -14.22 -0.08 8.14
C ILE A 134 -13.98 -1.56 7.79
N PRO A 135 -15.05 -2.37 7.70
CA PRO A 135 -14.95 -3.75 7.22
C PRO A 135 -14.41 -3.87 5.80
#